data_AF-A0A970FC49-F1
#
_entry.id   AF-A0A970FC49-F1
#
_cell.length_a   1.000
_cell.length_b   1.000
_cell.length_c   1.000
_cell.angle_alpha   90.00
_cell.angle_beta   90.00
_cell.angle_gamma   90.00
#
_symmetry.space_group_name_H-M   'P 1'
#
loop_
_entity.id
_entity.type
_entity.pdbx_description
1 polymer ?
#
loop_
_entity_poly.entity_id
_entity_poly.type
_entity_poly.pdbx_seq_one_letter_code
_entity_poly.pdbx_strand_id
1 'polypeptide(L)' 'MITEVDLKHLRRCVELARTALEKGDEPFGSVLVSGDGRVLQEDHNHVAGGDHTQHPEFNLARWAAANLTPEERS' A
#
# COMPACT_ATOMS: atom_id res chain seq x y z
N MET A 1 13.03 -15.92 4.78
CA MET A 1 12.84 -15.59 6.21
C MET A 1 12.45 -14.13 6.27
N ILE A 2 11.42 -13.76 7.03
CA ILE A 2 10.98 -12.35 7.17
C ILE A 2 11.96 -11.63 8.12
N THR A 3 12.41 -10.45 7.73
CA THR A 3 13.32 -9.60 8.52
C THR A 3 12.56 -8.67 9.47
N GLU A 4 13.26 -8.03 10.42
CA GLU A 4 12.66 -6.99 11.27
C GLU A 4 12.14 -5.78 10.48
N VAL A 5 12.80 -5.46 9.35
CA VAL A 5 12.35 -4.39 8.45
C VAL A 5 11.04 -4.78 7.77
N ASP A 6 10.95 -6.01 7.26
CA ASP A 6 9.71 -6.54 6.70
C ASP A 6 8.58 -6.52 7.74
N LEU A 7 8.85 -6.95 8.98
CA LEU A 7 7.86 -6.90 10.08
C LEU A 7 7.39 -5.47 10.38
N LYS A 8 8.28 -4.47 10.31
CA LYS A 8 7.90 -3.06 10.50
C LYS A 8 6.91 -2.61 9.40
N HIS A 9 7.17 -2.95 8.14
CA HIS A 9 6.28 -2.59 7.04
C HIS A 9 4.96 -3.38 7.09
N LEU A 10 4.99 -4.67 7.43
CA LEU A 10 3.78 -5.48 7.59
C LEU A 10 2.89 -4.96 8.70
N ARG A 11 3.45 -4.54 9.85
CA ARG A 11 2.69 -3.88 10.91
C ARG A 11 2.02 -2.61 10.40
N ARG A 12 2.70 -1.81 9.57
CA ARG A 12 2.12 -0.61 8.96
C ARG A 12 0.96 -0.95 8.01
N CYS A 13 1.08 -2.01 7.20
CA CYS A 13 -0.03 -2.50 6.38
C CYS A 13 -1.26 -2.88 7.23
N VAL A 14 -1.05 -3.50 8.40
CA VAL A 14 -2.13 -3.84 9.33
C VAL A 14 -2.82 -2.59 9.89
N GLU A 15 -2.08 -1.54 10.23
CA GLU A 15 -2.70 -0.27 10.67
C GLU A 15 -3.52 0.40 9.56
N LEU A 16 -3.06 0.32 8.31
CA LEU A 16 -3.81 0.81 7.14
C LEU A 16 -5.09 0.00 6.90
N ALA A 17 -5.01 -1.33 7.02
CA ALA A 17 -6.17 -2.21 6.94
C ALA A 17 -7.22 -1.92 8.04
N ARG A 18 -6.79 -1.60 9.26
CA ARG A 18 -7.69 -1.13 10.33
C ARG A 18 -8.36 0.18 9.96
N THR A 19 -7.60 1.12 9.39
CA THR A 19 -8.14 2.40 8.91
C THR A 19 -9.21 2.20 7.83
N ALA A 20 -9.01 1.26 6.90
CA ALA A 20 -10.00 0.91 5.89
C ALA A 20 -11.30 0.40 6.55
N LEU A 21 -11.18 -0.52 7.51
CA LEU A 21 -12.33 -1.06 8.22
C LEU A 21 -13.12 0.02 8.98
N GLU A 22 -12.43 0.96 9.64
CA GLU A 22 -13.05 2.09 10.32
C GLU A 22 -13.83 3.01 9.37
N LYS A 23 -13.41 3.08 8.11
CA LYS A 23 -14.07 3.86 7.04
C LYS A 23 -15.19 3.10 6.34
N GLY A 24 -15.40 1.82 6.65
CA GLY A 24 -16.40 0.96 6.03
C GLY A 24 -15.92 0.24 4.77
N ASP A 25 -14.63 0.31 4.47
CA ASP A 25 -13.99 -0.44 3.40
C ASP A 25 -13.59 -1.85 3.88
N GLU A 26 -13.24 -2.73 2.94
CA GLU A 26 -12.64 -4.03 3.30
C GLU A 26 -11.20 -3.83 3.84
N PRO A 27 -10.76 -4.64 4.83
CA PRO A 27 -9.54 -4.39 5.60
C PRO A 27 -8.25 -4.76 4.84
N PHE A 28 -7.92 -4.01 3.80
CA PHE A 28 -6.67 -4.13 3.04
C PHE A 28 -5.85 -2.85 3.12
N GLY A 29 -4.55 -3.01 3.31
CA GLY A 29 -3.58 -1.92 3.40
C GLY A 29 -2.25 -2.32 2.75
N SER A 30 -1.62 -1.37 2.07
CA SER A 30 -0.38 -1.60 1.33
C SER A 30 0.61 -0.46 1.52
N VAL A 31 1.90 -0.80 1.50
CA VAL A 31 3.01 0.15 1.61
C VAL A 31 3.97 -0.12 0.47
N LEU A 32 4.30 0.92 -0.31
CA LEU A 32 5.34 0.89 -1.32
C LEU A 32 6.65 1.40 -0.72
N VAL A 33 7.71 0.59 -0.82
CA VAL A 33 9.03 0.87 -0.24
C VAL A 33 10.07 0.80 -1.36
N SER A 34 11.00 1.75 -1.43
CA SER A 34 12.12 1.73 -2.37
C SER A 34 13.19 0.70 -1.98
N GLY A 35 14.10 0.40 -2.90
CA GLY A 35 15.21 -0.53 -2.66
C GLY A 35 16.17 -0.13 -1.53
N ASP A 36 16.17 1.14 -1.11
CA ASP A 36 16.94 1.66 0.04
C ASP A 36 16.15 1.61 1.37
N GLY A 37 14.92 1.07 1.36
CA GLY A 37 14.08 0.92 2.55
C GLY A 37 13.23 2.15 2.92
N ARG A 38 13.20 3.19 2.08
CA ARG A 38 12.32 4.36 2.30
C ARG A 38 10.89 4.07 1.87
N VAL A 39 9.92 4.43 2.71
CA VAL A 39 8.51 4.40 2.32
C VAL A 39 8.24 5.50 1.29
N LEU A 40 7.78 5.09 0.11
CA LEU A 40 7.46 5.96 -1.01
C LEU A 40 6.00 6.43 -0.96
N GLN A 41 5.10 5.49 -0.72
CA GLN A 41 3.66 5.74 -0.68
C GLN A 41 2.94 4.65 0.14
N GLU A 42 1.80 5.01 0.72
CA GLU A 42 0.93 4.12 1.49
C GLU A 42 -0.51 4.27 1.02
N ASP A 43 -1.27 3.18 1.02
CA ASP A 43 -2.70 3.25 0.71
C ASP A 43 -3.49 2.17 1.44
N HIS A 44 -4.81 2.34 1.49
CA HIS A 44 -5.77 1.35 1.97
C HIS A 44 -6.90 1.16 0.96
N ASN A 45 -7.78 0.19 1.18
CA ASN A 45 -8.89 -0.07 0.26
C ASN A 45 -9.93 1.07 0.25
N HIS A 46 -10.52 1.39 -0.90
CA HIS A 46 -11.55 2.45 -1.05
C HIS A 46 -12.83 1.95 -1.76
N VAL A 47 -13.28 0.74 -1.46
CA VAL A 47 -14.41 0.07 -2.15
C VAL A 47 -15.79 0.44 -1.59
N ALA A 48 -15.87 1.09 -0.42
CA ALA A 48 -17.13 1.46 0.22
C ALA A 48 -18.01 2.37 -0.65
N GLY A 49 -17.40 3.08 -1.60
CA GLY A 49 -18.09 3.89 -2.62
C GLY A 49 -18.73 3.09 -3.77
N GLY A 50 -18.63 1.75 -3.78
CA GLY A 50 -19.22 0.87 -4.79
C GLY A 50 -18.31 0.50 -5.97
N ASP A 51 -17.11 1.06 -6.04
CA ASP A 51 -16.08 0.63 -6.99
C ASP A 51 -15.14 -0.39 -6.35
N HIS A 52 -15.39 -1.66 -6.65
CA HIS A 52 -14.61 -2.80 -6.14
C HIS A 52 -13.21 -2.93 -6.76
N THR A 53 -12.80 -2.03 -7.66
CA THR A 53 -11.45 -2.05 -8.25
C THR A 53 -10.45 -1.16 -7.52
N GLN A 54 -10.89 -0.39 -6.51
CA GLN A 54 -10.07 0.55 -5.76
C GLN A 54 -9.21 -0.12 -4.67
N HIS A 55 -8.48 -1.16 -5.08
CA HIS A 55 -7.52 -1.87 -4.25
C HIS A 55 -6.25 -1.03 -4.02
N PRO A 56 -5.68 -1.05 -2.81
CA PRO A 56 -4.49 -0.25 -2.49
C PRO A 56 -3.28 -0.66 -3.35
N GLU A 57 -3.11 -1.94 -3.67
CA GLU A 57 -2.01 -2.42 -4.52
C GLU A 57 -2.08 -1.83 -5.93
N PHE A 58 -3.29 -1.76 -6.50
CA PHE A 58 -3.50 -1.22 -7.83
C PHE A 58 -3.30 0.30 -7.87
N ASN A 59 -3.73 1.01 -6.83
CA ASN A 59 -3.48 2.44 -6.67
C ASN A 59 -1.99 2.74 -6.55
N LEU A 60 -1.25 1.96 -5.75
CA LEU A 60 0.20 2.10 -5.61
C LEU A 60 0.95 1.80 -6.92
N ALA A 61 0.51 0.80 -7.69
CA ALA A 61 1.08 0.51 -9.00
C ALA A 61 0.88 1.68 -9.98
N ARG A 62 -0.32 2.28 -10.03
CA ARG A 62 -0.58 3.48 -10.82
C ARG A 62 0.24 4.67 -10.35
N TRP A 63 0.36 4.86 -9.05
CA TRP A 63 1.18 5.91 -8.47
C TRP A 63 2.66 5.75 -8.85
N ALA A 64 3.21 4.54 -8.72
CA ALA A 64 4.59 4.25 -9.11
C ALA A 64 4.81 4.52 -10.61
N ALA A 65 3.88 4.07 -11.47
CA ALA A 65 3.95 4.31 -12.91
C ALA A 65 4.01 5.82 -13.28
N ALA A 66 3.32 6.66 -12.50
CA ALA A 66 3.25 8.11 -12.71
C ALA A 66 4.40 8.89 -12.05
N ASN A 67 5.01 8.39 -10.98
CA ASN A 67 5.92 9.18 -10.13
C ASN A 67 7.38 8.67 -10.10
N LEU A 68 7.64 7.44 -10.54
CA LEU A 68 8.97 6.84 -10.51
C LEU A 68 9.49 6.62 -11.94
N THR A 69 10.80 6.72 -12.15
CA THR A 69 11.41 6.32 -13.42
C THR A 69 11.36 4.79 -13.60
N PRO A 70 11.53 4.26 -14.82
CA PRO A 70 11.63 2.82 -15.03
C PRO A 70 12.71 2.16 -14.15
N GLU A 71 13.84 2.83 -13.94
CA GLU A 71 14.95 2.36 -13.11
C GLU A 71 14.57 2.32 -11.63
N GLU A 72 13.80 3.28 -11.15
CA GLU A 72 13.33 3.32 -9.76
C GLU A 72 12.22 2.28 -9.45
N ARG A 73 11.61 1.70 -10.49
CA ARG A 73 10.53 0.69 -10.39
C ARG A 73 10.99 -0.75 -10.59
N SER A 74 12.22 -0.95 -11.06
CA SER A 74 12.79 -2.27 -11.41
C SER A 74 13.60 -2.84 -10.25
#